data_AF-A0A4R9EI57-F1
#
_entry.id   AF-A0A4R9EI57-F1
#
_cell.length_a   1.000
_cell.length_b   1.000
_cell.length_c   1.000
_cell.angle_alpha   90.00
_cell.angle_beta   90.00
_cell.angle_gamma   90.00
#
_symmetry.space_group_name_H-M   'P 1'
#
loop_
_entity.id
_entity.type
_entity.pdbx_description
1 polymer ?
#
loop_
_entity_poly.entity_id
_entity_poly.type
_entity_poly.pdbx_seq_one_letter_code
_entity_poly.pdbx_strand_id
1 'polypeptide(L)'
;MSSAAEQEALRGGRRGTGAAVTGQPAAVNGTSAGAPTARASARDAADARRPPVWPGAPTPLGARFRVGPDGVAGTNFALWAGGAEAVELCL
;
A
#
# COMPACT_ATOMS: atom_id res chain seq x y z
N MET A 1 21.70 2.05 -23.48
CA MET A 1 22.46 1.43 -22.38
C MET A 1 21.43 0.94 -21.35
N SER A 2 20.91 -0.28 -21.54
CA SER A 2 19.83 -0.87 -20.72
C SER A 2 20.34 -1.27 -19.34
N SER A 3 19.51 -1.04 -18.32
CA SER A 3 19.80 -1.29 -16.91
C SER A 3 19.45 -2.73 -16.51
N ALA A 4 20.22 -3.30 -15.57
CA ALA A 4 20.21 -4.70 -15.14
C ALA A 4 18.88 -5.23 -14.54
N ALA A 5 17.84 -4.40 -14.40
CA ALA A 5 16.51 -4.83 -13.94
C ALA A 5 15.69 -5.52 -15.05
N GLU A 6 16.08 -5.41 -16.32
CA GLU A 6 15.28 -5.92 -17.45
C GLU A 6 15.51 -7.41 -17.78
N GLN A 7 16.48 -8.09 -17.14
CA GLN A 7 16.86 -9.47 -17.53
C GLN A 7 16.16 -10.61 -16.75
N GLU A 8 15.50 -10.35 -15.62
CA GLU A 8 14.92 -11.43 -14.80
C GLU A 8 13.47 -11.79 -15.17
N ALA A 9 12.78 -10.98 -15.99
CA ALA A 9 11.35 -11.15 -16.28
C ALA A 9 11.00 -12.16 -17.40
N LEU A 10 11.97 -12.75 -18.10
CA LEU A 10 11.72 -13.52 -19.34
C LEU A 10 11.90 -15.05 -19.26
N ARG A 11 12.06 -15.64 -18.06
CA ARG A 11 12.20 -17.10 -17.89
C ARG A 11 11.00 -17.82 -17.25
N GLY A 12 9.87 -17.14 -17.08
CA GLY A 12 8.65 -17.72 -16.48
C GLY A 12 7.58 -18.15 -17.49
N GLY A 13 7.78 -19.32 -18.11
CA GLY A 13 6.80 -20.23 -18.72
C GLY A 13 5.42 -19.75 -19.22
N ARG A 14 5.18 -19.92 -20.53
CA ARG A 14 3.83 -20.06 -21.13
C ARG A 14 3.66 -21.41 -21.81
N ARG A 15 2.63 -22.16 -21.39
CA ARG A 15 1.78 -23.16 -22.11
C ARG A 15 0.80 -23.70 -21.04
N GLY A 16 -0.51 -23.37 -21.03
CA GLY A 16 -1.60 -23.83 -21.91
C GLY A 16 -2.18 -25.16 -21.36
N THR A 17 -3.47 -25.50 -21.26
CA THR A 17 -4.78 -24.94 -21.71
C THR A 17 -5.91 -25.81 -21.09
N GLY A 18 -7.05 -25.21 -20.72
CA GLY A 18 -8.41 -25.75 -20.95
C GLY A 18 -9.14 -26.54 -19.87
N ALA A 19 -10.27 -26.01 -19.37
CA ALA A 19 -11.55 -26.72 -19.17
C ALA A 19 -12.67 -25.74 -18.76
N ALA A 20 -13.91 -26.09 -19.08
CA ALA A 20 -15.04 -25.21 -19.40
C ALA A 20 -15.91 -24.69 -18.24
N VAL A 21 -16.40 -23.45 -18.46
CA VAL A 21 -17.74 -22.87 -18.27
C VAL A 21 -18.73 -23.51 -17.27
N THR A 22 -19.25 -22.69 -16.35
CA THR A 22 -20.69 -22.37 -16.23
C THR A 22 -20.85 -21.11 -15.37
N GLY A 23 -21.69 -20.19 -15.82
CA GLY A 23 -21.74 -18.81 -15.33
C GLY A 23 -22.55 -18.56 -14.06
N GLN A 24 -22.37 -17.36 -13.50
CA GLN A 24 -23.37 -16.62 -12.73
C GLN A 24 -22.95 -15.13 -12.72
N PRO A 25 -23.90 -14.17 -12.74
CA PRO A 25 -23.68 -12.84 -13.29
C PRO A 25 -23.04 -11.85 -12.30
N ALA A 26 -22.66 -10.71 -12.87
CA ALA A 26 -21.97 -9.58 -12.27
C ALA A 26 -22.47 -9.15 -10.89
N ALA A 27 -21.53 -8.99 -9.94
CA ALA A 27 -21.66 -8.01 -8.89
C ALA A 27 -21.17 -6.66 -9.45
N VAL A 28 -22.06 -5.98 -10.17
CA VAL A 28 -21.95 -4.54 -10.41
C VAL A 28 -22.05 -3.83 -9.06
N ASN A 29 -21.12 -2.91 -8.79
CA ASN A 29 -21.13 -1.98 -7.65
C ASN A 29 -21.63 -2.56 -6.32
N GLY A 30 -20.72 -3.21 -5.59
CA GLY A 30 -20.77 -3.18 -4.14
C GLY A 30 -20.44 -1.77 -3.66
N THR A 31 -21.36 -0.81 -3.80
CA THR A 31 -21.42 0.28 -2.82
C THR A 31 -21.84 -0.37 -1.51
N SER A 32 -20.86 -0.99 -0.85
CA SER A 32 -20.93 -1.17 0.57
C SER A 32 -20.98 0.24 1.13
N ALA A 33 -22.20 0.77 1.27
CA ALA A 33 -22.52 1.71 2.33
C ALA A 33 -22.33 0.95 3.66
N GLY A 34 -21.11 0.47 3.90
CA GLY A 34 -20.68 0.04 5.21
C GLY A 34 -20.81 1.28 6.06
N ALA A 35 -21.80 1.25 6.95
CA ALA A 35 -22.10 2.31 7.87
C ALA A 35 -20.78 2.86 8.47
N PRO A 36 -20.70 4.17 8.79
CA PRO A 36 -19.48 4.80 9.31
C PRO A 36 -18.81 4.01 10.44
N THR A 37 -19.60 3.24 11.19
CA THR A 37 -19.15 2.28 12.21
C THR A 37 -18.26 1.16 11.67
N ALA A 38 -18.57 0.54 10.53
CA ALA A 38 -17.75 -0.54 9.96
C ALA A 38 -16.36 -0.06 9.53
N ARG A 39 -16.26 1.15 8.96
CA ARG A 39 -14.98 1.77 8.60
C ARG A 39 -14.20 2.24 9.82
N ALA A 40 -14.89 2.74 10.86
CA ALA A 40 -14.27 3.07 12.15
C ALA A 40 -13.72 1.81 12.82
N SER A 41 -14.51 0.73 12.94
CA SER A 41 -14.06 -0.53 13.52
C SER A 41 -12.90 -1.17 12.76
N ALA A 42 -12.86 -1.04 11.43
CA ALA A 42 -11.70 -1.47 10.64
C ALA A 42 -10.45 -0.64 10.93
N ARG A 43 -10.60 0.67 11.18
CA ARG A 43 -9.48 1.54 11.60
C ARG A 43 -9.02 1.21 13.02
N ASP A 44 -9.93 1.01 13.97
CA ASP A 44 -9.60 0.67 15.36
C ASP A 44 -8.88 -0.68 15.44
N ALA A 45 -9.36 -1.69 14.71
CA ALA A 45 -8.72 -3.00 14.62
C ALA A 45 -7.40 -2.98 13.82
N ALA A 46 -7.20 -1.98 12.96
CA ALA A 46 -5.91 -1.74 12.31
C ALA A 46 -4.94 -1.05 13.28
N ASP A 47 -5.43 -0.10 14.07
CA ASP A 47 -4.62 0.67 15.02
C ASP A 47 -4.05 -0.19 16.14
N ALA A 48 -4.84 -1.14 16.66
CA ALA A 48 -4.38 -2.13 17.62
C ALA A 48 -3.25 -3.05 17.10
N ARG A 49 -3.04 -3.12 15.78
CA ARG A 49 -1.99 -3.90 15.11
C ARG A 49 -0.89 -3.05 14.50
N ARG A 50 -0.95 -1.72 14.63
CA ARG A 50 0.03 -0.85 13.99
C ARG A 50 1.36 -0.90 14.74
N PRO A 51 2.49 -1.10 14.02
CA PRO A 51 3.80 -0.90 14.61
C PRO A 51 3.92 0.56 15.08
N PRO A 52 4.75 0.84 16.09
CA PRO A 52 4.99 2.20 16.55
C PRO A 52 5.44 3.08 15.38
N VAL A 53 4.88 4.29 15.31
CA VAL A 53 5.22 5.30 14.31
C VAL A 53 5.91 6.49 14.97
N TRP A 54 6.89 7.07 14.28
CA TRP A 54 7.61 8.26 14.73
C TRP A 54 7.30 9.46 13.83
N PRO A 55 7.40 10.71 14.32
CA PRO A 55 7.06 11.92 13.56
C PRO A 55 7.85 12.14 12.25
N GLY A 56 8.98 11.46 12.04
CA GLY A 56 9.81 11.60 10.85
C GLY A 56 10.54 12.95 10.74
N ALA A 57 10.98 13.29 9.52
CA ALA A 57 11.62 14.54 9.15
C ALA A 57 10.94 15.14 7.91
N PRO A 58 10.68 16.46 7.86
CA PRO A 58 9.96 17.10 6.76
C PRO A 58 10.75 17.13 5.45
N THR A 59 12.07 16.92 5.49
CA THR A 59 12.95 16.91 4.31
C THR A 59 14.03 15.82 4.41
N PRO A 60 14.52 15.30 3.26
CA PRO A 60 14.07 15.57 1.90
C PRO A 60 12.76 14.84 1.60
N LEU A 61 12.06 15.29 0.55
CA LEU A 61 10.82 14.65 0.09
C LEU A 61 11.06 13.22 -0.42
N GLY A 62 9.97 12.44 -0.41
CA GLY A 62 9.89 11.04 -0.79
C GLY A 62 10.00 10.07 0.37
N ALA A 63 10.19 8.79 0.04
CA ALA A 63 10.45 7.71 0.98
C ALA A 63 11.97 7.50 1.13
N ARG A 64 12.49 7.56 2.36
CA ARG A 64 13.93 7.48 2.65
C ARG A 64 14.20 6.57 3.83
N PHE A 65 15.11 5.61 3.64
CA PHE A 65 15.60 4.78 4.74
C PHE A 65 16.44 5.63 5.71
N ARG A 66 16.16 5.55 7.01
CA ARG A 66 16.86 6.28 8.07
C ARG A 66 16.98 5.43 9.33
N VAL A 67 17.97 5.76 10.16
CA VAL A 67 18.11 5.24 11.52
C VAL A 67 17.76 6.36 12.50
N GLY A 68 16.81 6.09 13.39
CA GLY A 68 16.36 7.04 14.41
C GLY A 68 17.35 7.21 15.56
N PRO A 69 17.10 8.16 16.48
CA PRO A 69 17.97 8.40 17.66
C PRO A 69 18.16 7.17 18.54
N ASP A 70 17.15 6.30 18.62
CA ASP A 70 17.18 5.05 19.38
C ASP A 70 17.90 3.91 18.64
N GLY A 71 18.53 4.18 17.50
CA GLY A 71 19.20 3.18 16.66
C GLY A 71 18.25 2.31 15.82
N VAL A 72 16.94 2.59 15.85
CA VAL A 72 15.93 1.82 15.12
C VAL A 72 15.89 2.24 13.65
N ALA A 73 16.01 1.28 12.75
CA ALA A 73 15.89 1.50 11.31
C ALA A 73 14.42 1.63 10.87
N GLY A 74 14.14 2.55 9.95
CA GLY A 74 12.80 2.76 9.40
C GLY A 74 12.79 3.59 8.13
N THR A 75 11.58 3.82 7.58
CA THR A 75 11.37 4.63 6.38
C THR A 75 10.70 5.94 6.75
N ASN A 76 11.36 7.06 6.44
CA ASN A 76 10.80 8.40 6.52
C ASN A 76 9.99 8.72 5.26
N PHE A 77 8.74 9.15 5.42
CA PHE A 77 7.89 9.64 4.34
C PHE A 77 7.69 11.14 4.50
N ALA A 78 8.06 11.92 3.47
CA ALA A 78 7.80 13.35 3.42
C ALA A 78 7.22 13.73 2.06
N LEU A 79 6.11 14.47 2.05
CA LEU A 79 5.45 14.95 0.84
C LEU A 79 5.00 16.40 1.03
N TRP A 80 4.81 17.11 -0.08
CA TRP A 80 4.14 18.40 -0.08
C TRP A 80 2.67 18.21 -0.46
N ALA A 81 1.77 18.82 0.31
CA ALA A 81 0.34 18.71 0.10
C ALA A 81 -0.38 19.99 0.57
N GLY A 82 -0.09 21.13 -0.08
CA GLY A 82 -0.52 22.47 0.38
C GLY A 82 -2.03 22.71 0.51
N GLY A 83 -2.87 21.82 -0.03
CA GLY A 83 -4.33 21.88 0.10
C GLY A 83 -4.96 20.59 0.63
N ALA A 84 -4.18 19.67 1.19
CA ALA A 84 -4.72 18.44 1.74
C ALA A 84 -5.19 18.65 3.18
N GLU A 85 -6.45 18.34 3.46
CA GLU A 85 -6.99 18.31 4.83
C GLU A 85 -6.52 17.07 5.61
N ALA A 86 -6.20 15.99 4.89
CA ALA A 86 -5.65 14.75 5.43
C ALA A 86 -4.81 14.02 4.38
N VAL A 87 -3.87 13.20 4.84
CA VAL A 87 -3.06 12.31 4.00
C VAL A 87 -3.05 10.91 4.63
N GLU A 88 -3.37 9.89 3.85
CA GLU A 88 -3.25 8.48 4.25
C GLU A 88 -2.07 7.85 3.50
N LEU A 89 -1.22 7.09 4.20
CA LEU A 89 -0.16 6.27 3.61
C LEU A 89 -0.68 4.84 3.44
N CYS A 90 -0.71 4.36 2.20
CA CYS A 90 -1.04 2.97 1.87
C CYS A 90 0.25 2.16 1.72
N LEU A 91 0.32 1.02 2.39
CA LEU A 91 1.44 0.07 2.36
C LEU A 91 1.01 -1.24 1.70
#